data_AF-A0A536HB25-F1
#
_entry.id   AF-A0A536HB25-F1
#
_cell.length_a   1.000
_cell.length_b   1.000
_cell.length_c   1.000
_cell.angle_alpha   90.00
_cell.angle_beta   90.00
_cell.angle_gamma   90.00
#
_symmetry.space_group_name_H-M   'P 1'
#
loop_
_entity.id
_entity.type
_entity.pdbx_description
1 polymer ?
#
loop_
_entity_poly.entity_id
_entity_poly.type
_entity_poly.pdbx_seq_one_letter_code
_entity_poly.pdbx_strand_id
1 'polypeptide(L)'
;MRALATRIHGGLALLIYLGLAAAVFASAWAAPNSNAIGVGGDPNLAIWFMRWTPFALTHHLSPLFTDYLDYPSGVNLMWNTAAPLLGLL
;
A
#
# COMPACT_ATOMS: atom_id res chain seq x y z
N MET A 1 -25.31 -10.69 35.48
CA MET A 1 -24.52 -11.83 34.94
C MET A 1 -24.42 -11.83 33.41
N ARG A 2 -25.51 -11.66 32.65
CA ARG A 2 -25.47 -11.62 31.16
C ARG A 2 -24.51 -10.58 30.55
N ALA A 3 -24.47 -9.36 31.07
CA ALA A 3 -23.61 -8.29 30.53
C ALA A 3 -22.09 -8.55 30.69
N LEU A 4 -21.68 -9.25 31.75
CA LEU A 4 -20.27 -9.62 31.97
C LEU A 4 -19.84 -10.71 30.97
N ALA A 5 -20.70 -11.70 30.75
CA ALA A 5 -20.46 -12.74 29.76
C ALA A 5 -20.29 -12.13 28.36
N THR A 6 -21.19 -11.25 27.91
CA THR A 6 -21.05 -10.58 26.59
C THR A 6 -19.75 -9.79 26.46
N ARG A 7 -19.27 -9.12 27.52
CA ARG A 7 -17.99 -8.41 27.52
C ARG A 7 -16.79 -9.36 27.35
N ILE A 8 -16.81 -10.51 28.03
CA ILE A 8 -15.76 -11.53 27.89
C ILE A 8 -15.73 -12.08 26.46
N HIS A 9 -16.90 -12.40 25.88
CA HIS A 9 -16.97 -12.88 24.49
C HIS A 9 -16.48 -11.82 23.50
N GLY A 10 -16.82 -10.54 23.70
CA GLY A 10 -16.33 -9.45 22.88
C GLY A 10 -14.81 -9.27 22.97
N GLY A 11 -14.24 -9.38 24.18
CA GLY A 11 -12.79 -9.34 24.38
C GLY A 11 -12.06 -10.50 23.70
N LEU A 12 -12.59 -11.71 23.81
CA LEU A 12 -12.02 -12.89 23.13
C LEU A 12 -12.11 -12.77 21.61
N ALA A 13 -13.24 -12.32 21.08
CA ALA A 13 -13.41 -12.09 19.64
C ALA A 13 -12.41 -11.06 19.12
N LEU A 14 -12.18 -9.97 19.87
CA LEU A 14 -11.18 -8.96 19.54
C LEU A 14 -9.76 -9.55 19.53
N LEU A 15 -9.38 -10.32 20.54
CA LEU A 15 -8.05 -10.92 20.62
C LEU A 15 -7.79 -11.91 19.47
N ILE A 16 -8.77 -12.76 19.16
CA ILE A 16 -8.70 -13.68 18.03
C ILE A 16 -8.56 -12.91 16.72
N TYR A 17 -9.37 -11.87 16.53
CA TYR A 17 -9.31 -11.03 15.34
C TYR A 17 -7.93 -10.37 15.17
N LEU A 18 -7.38 -9.79 16.24
CA LEU A 18 -6.06 -9.17 16.21
C LEU A 18 -4.95 -10.18 15.92
N GLY A 19 -5.02 -11.38 16.50
CA GLY A 19 -4.07 -12.46 16.21
C GLY A 19 -4.10 -12.91 14.76
N LEU A 20 -5.30 -13.07 14.18
CA LEU A 20 -5.47 -13.40 12.77
C LEU A 20 -4.98 -12.27 11.86
N ALA A 21 -5.30 -11.01 12.18
CA ALA A 21 -4.82 -9.86 11.43
C ALA A 21 -3.29 -9.79 11.43
N ALA A 22 -2.65 -9.93 12.60
CA ALA A 22 -1.19 -9.96 12.71
C ALA A 22 -0.58 -11.09 11.88
N ALA A 23 -1.19 -12.28 11.88
CA ALA A 23 -0.73 -13.41 11.07
C ALA A 23 -0.83 -13.13 9.55
N VAL A 24 -1.92 -12.49 9.09
CA VAL A 24 -2.11 -12.12 7.69
C VAL A 24 -1.08 -11.08 7.23
N PHE A 25 -0.80 -10.08 8.07
CA PHE A 25 0.13 -8.99 7.73
C PHE A 25 1.60 -9.26 8.09
N ALA A 26 1.89 -10.40 8.72
CA ALA A 26 3.24 -10.73 9.21
C ALA A 26 4.31 -10.67 8.11
N SER A 27 4.02 -11.17 6.90
CA SER A 27 5.00 -11.19 5.81
C SER A 27 5.26 -9.81 5.21
N ALA A 28 4.28 -8.90 5.24
CA ALA A 28 4.48 -7.51 4.86
C ALA A 28 5.28 -6.75 5.93
N TRP A 29 5.04 -7.01 7.21
CA TRP A 29 5.82 -6.41 8.29
C TRP A 29 7.27 -6.91 8.34
N ALA A 30 7.50 -8.18 8.01
CA ALA A 30 8.85 -8.75 7.95
C ALA A 30 9.66 -8.23 6.76
N ALA A 31 9.01 -7.82 5.67
CA ALA A 31 9.66 -7.34 4.45
C ALA A 31 8.88 -6.18 3.79
N PRO A 32 8.77 -5.02 4.44
CA PRO A 32 7.85 -3.94 4.05
C PRO A 32 8.19 -3.29 2.70
N ASN A 33 9.42 -3.45 2.22
CA ASN A 33 9.89 -2.85 0.96
C ASN A 33 9.76 -3.78 -0.24
N SER A 34 9.42 -5.06 -0.03
CA SER A 34 9.32 -6.05 -1.09
C SER A 34 8.00 -6.79 -1.12
N ASN A 35 7.26 -6.79 -0.01
CA ASN A 35 6.04 -7.57 0.13
C ASN A 35 4.83 -6.67 0.36
N ALA A 36 3.82 -6.85 -0.49
CA ALA A 36 2.48 -6.32 -0.29
C ALA A 36 1.49 -7.49 -0.19
N ILE A 37 0.47 -7.34 0.66
CA ILE A 37 -0.63 -8.30 0.77
C ILE A 37 -1.74 -7.89 -0.20
N GLY A 38 -2.29 -8.86 -0.94
CA GLY A 38 -3.35 -8.64 -1.92
C GLY A 38 -2.85 -8.65 -3.36
N VAL A 39 -3.75 -8.44 -4.32
CA VAL A 39 -3.46 -8.45 -5.75
C VAL A 39 -4.20 -7.33 -6.47
N GLY A 40 -3.52 -6.64 -7.39
CA GLY A 40 -4.12 -5.69 -8.33
C GLY A 40 -4.63 -4.38 -7.70
N GLY A 41 -5.30 -3.59 -8.54
CA GLY A 41 -6.04 -2.39 -8.13
C GLY A 41 -5.19 -1.24 -7.57
N ASP A 42 -5.84 -0.43 -6.72
CA ASP A 42 -5.27 0.79 -6.15
C ASP A 42 -3.96 0.58 -5.37
N PRO A 43 -3.77 -0.50 -4.58
CA PRO A 43 -2.52 -0.73 -3.86
C PRO A 43 -1.32 -0.88 -4.81
N ASN A 44 -1.48 -1.59 -5.92
CA ASN A 44 -0.41 -1.76 -6.90
C ASN A 44 -0.05 -0.43 -7.57
N LEU A 45 -1.06 0.39 -7.89
CA LEU A 45 -0.85 1.71 -8.47
C LEU A 45 -0.17 2.67 -7.46
N ALA A 46 -0.57 2.62 -6.18
CA ALA A 46 0.08 3.39 -5.13
C ALA A 46 1.56 3.02 -4.96
N ILE A 47 1.89 1.72 -4.95
CA ILE A 47 3.28 1.23 -4.93
C ILE A 47 4.04 1.72 -6.16
N TRP A 48 3.41 1.68 -7.35
CA TRP A 48 4.01 2.19 -8.58
C TRP A 48 4.31 3.70 -8.47
N PHE A 49 3.36 4.51 -7.97
CA PHE A 49 3.56 5.95 -7.77
C PHE A 49 4.71 6.26 -6.79
N MET A 50 4.80 5.53 -5.68
CA MET A 50 5.91 5.70 -4.73
C MET A 50 7.24 5.39 -5.39
N ARG A 51 7.29 4.38 -6.26
CA ARG A 51 8.54 3.97 -6.93
C ARG A 51 8.90 4.82 -8.15
N TRP A 52 7.94 5.49 -8.79
CA TRP A 52 8.18 6.25 -10.01
C TRP A 52 9.13 7.42 -9.80
N THR A 53 8.95 8.21 -8.74
CA THR A 53 9.76 9.42 -8.52
C THR A 53 11.27 9.14 -8.41
N PRO A 54 11.75 8.23 -7.53
CA PRO A 54 13.18 7.90 -7.50
C PRO A 54 13.66 7.22 -8.79
N PHE A 55 12.84 6.40 -9.44
CA PHE A 55 13.17 5.79 -10.74
C PHE A 55 13.36 6.85 -11.84
N ALA A 56 12.42 7.78 -11.99
CA ALA A 56 12.45 8.81 -13.02
C ALA A 56 13.68 9.72 -12.85
N LEU A 57 13.97 10.14 -11.61
CA LEU A 57 15.14 10.96 -11.32
C LEU A 57 16.46 10.26 -11.68
N THR A 58 16.59 8.98 -11.33
CA THR A 58 17.80 8.19 -11.63
C THR A 58 17.97 7.85 -13.12
N HIS A 59 16.90 7.90 -13.91
CA HIS A 59 16.90 7.60 -15.34
C HIS A 59 16.75 8.86 -16.22
N HIS A 60 16.83 10.06 -15.63
CA HIS A 60 16.63 11.34 -16.32
C HIS A 60 15.29 11.45 -17.07
N LEU A 61 14.23 10.84 -16.52
CA LEU A 61 12.85 10.92 -17.01
C LEU A 61 12.05 11.98 -16.23
N SER A 62 10.89 12.34 -16.77
CA SER A 62 9.98 13.27 -16.09
C SER A 62 9.31 12.61 -14.87
N PRO A 63 9.41 13.19 -13.66
CA PRO A 63 8.66 12.70 -12.51
C PRO A 63 7.17 13.08 -12.58
N LEU A 64 6.76 13.94 -13.51
CA LEU A 64 5.41 14.50 -13.61
C LEU A 64 4.59 13.94 -14.79
N PHE A 65 5.24 13.24 -15.71
CA PHE A 65 4.59 12.61 -16.87
C PHE A 65 5.34 11.33 -17.23
N THR A 66 4.61 10.28 -17.63
CA THR A 66 5.22 9.01 -18.06
C THR A 66 4.45 8.40 -19.22
N ASP A 67 5.13 7.65 -20.07
CA ASP A 67 4.56 6.73 -21.05
C ASP A 67 4.67 5.26 -20.60
N TYR A 68 5.20 4.98 -19.39
CA TYR A 68 5.30 3.64 -18.80
C TYR A 68 3.95 3.11 -18.30
N LEU A 69 2.95 3.97 -18.30
CA LEU A 69 1.55 3.66 -18.08
C LEU A 69 0.77 4.16 -19.29
N ASP A 70 -0.25 3.42 -19.69
CA ASP A 70 -1.12 3.77 -20.83
C ASP A 70 -0.35 4.10 -22.12
N TYR A 71 0.72 3.34 -22.40
CA TYR A 71 1.49 3.47 -23.65
C TYR A 71 0.58 3.24 -24.88
N PRO A 72 0.67 4.06 -25.94
CA PRO A 72 1.63 5.15 -26.15
C PRO A 72 1.17 6.52 -25.66
N SER A 73 -0.07 6.68 -25.21
CA SER A 73 -0.62 7.99 -24.80
C SER A 73 0.06 8.55 -23.56
N GLY A 74 0.48 7.70 -22.63
CA GLY A 74 1.03 8.12 -21.36
C GLY A 74 0.00 8.71 -20.40
N VAL A 75 0.49 9.16 -19.25
CA VAL A 75 -0.32 9.77 -18.18
C VAL A 75 0.37 10.97 -17.57
N ASN A 76 -0.41 12.03 -17.35
CA ASN A 76 -0.01 13.19 -16.56
C ASN A 76 -0.18 12.89 -15.06
N LEU A 77 0.94 12.74 -14.36
CA LEU A 77 0.95 12.39 -12.94
C LEU A 77 0.53 13.55 -12.03
N MET A 78 0.54 14.79 -12.53
CA MET A 78 0.03 15.95 -11.77
C MET A 78 -1.50 15.92 -11.60
N TRP A 79 -2.21 15.17 -12.43
CA TRP A 79 -3.66 14.95 -12.31
C TRP A 79 -4.00 13.61 -11.61
N ASN A 80 -3.00 12.94 -11.06
CA ASN A 80 -3.17 11.67 -10.35
C ASN A 80 -2.96 11.85 -8.84
N THR A 81 -3.31 10.82 -8.08
CA THR A 81 -3.04 10.73 -6.63
C THR A 81 -1.57 10.43 -6.31
N ALA A 82 -0.66 10.85 -7.18
CA ALA A 82 0.78 10.63 -7.03
C ALA A 82 1.28 11.43 -5.81
N ALA A 83 2.04 10.77 -4.94
CA ALA A 83 2.64 11.36 -3.75
C ALA A 83 4.18 11.34 -3.87
N PRO A 84 4.77 12.17 -4.75
CA PRO A 84 6.17 12.04 -5.15
C PRO A 84 7.16 12.16 -3.99
N LEU A 85 6.85 13.00 -3.00
CA LEU A 85 7.69 13.17 -1.80
C LEU A 85 7.76 11.88 -0.97
N LEU A 86 6.68 11.10 -0.87
CA LEU A 86 6.68 9.85 -0.11
C LEU A 86 7.62 8.80 -0.71
N GLY A 87 7.88 8.86 -2.02
CA GLY A 87 8.84 7.97 -2.69
C GLY A 87 10.31 8.32 -2.43
N LEU A 88 10.59 9.46 -1.79
CA LEU A 88 11.93 9.97 -1.52
C LEU A 88 12.32 9.92 -0.03
N LEU A 89 11.38 9.59 0.86
CA LEU A 89 11.58 9.44 2.30
C LEU A 89 11.92 7.99 2.65
#